data_AF-A0A4Q5RC79-F1
#
_entry.id   AF-A0A4Q5RC79-F1
#
_cell.length_a   1.000
_cell.length_b   1.000
_cell.length_c   1.000
_cell.angle_alpha   90.00
_cell.angle_beta   90.00
_cell.angle_gamma   90.00
#
_symmetry.space_group_name_H-M   'P 1'
#
loop_
_entity.id
_entity.type
_entity.pdbx_description
1 polymer ?
#
loop_
_entity_poly.entity_id
_entity_poly.type
_entity_poly.pdbx_seq_one_letter_code
_entity_poly.pdbx_strand_id
1 'polypeptide(L)'
;MKINLTTKLFAGFLLLLGLFAAVLLLNYQLAGQVLRNSQRVEASQHVSADGTTLLRSIIDMETGFRGYLLIGNEQMLDPYYSGERDLLTRFSQLREQLGTEPVQRQRLDTTRHLFQQWTAYTHLLVSEKRTARLRNPRQRGLDGMPHGSLAEGLVGKQVMDAIRYQMMRFDATETANRQAQRPRNAVGEAQALGLAISG
;
A
#
# COMPACT_ATOMS: atom_id res chain seq x y z
N MET A 1 -15.47 -33.90 61.39
CA MET A 1 -16.68 -34.01 60.55
C MET A 1 -16.35 -34.90 59.35
N LYS A 2 -16.95 -36.10 59.23
CA LYS A 2 -16.70 -36.99 58.08
C LYS A 2 -17.45 -36.42 56.88
N ILE A 3 -16.72 -36.06 55.81
CA ILE A 3 -17.33 -35.57 54.56
C ILE A 3 -17.99 -36.77 53.86
N ASN A 4 -19.29 -36.70 53.64
CA ASN A 4 -20.07 -37.74 52.97
C ASN A 4 -19.64 -37.88 51.51
N LEU A 5 -19.69 -39.09 50.96
CA LEU A 5 -19.25 -39.43 49.61
C LEU A 5 -19.89 -38.53 48.53
N THR A 6 -21.18 -38.22 48.70
CA THR A 6 -21.96 -37.33 47.81
C THR A 6 -21.38 -35.91 47.74
N THR A 7 -20.90 -35.37 48.86
CA THR A 7 -20.29 -34.03 48.91
C THR A 7 -18.97 -33.97 48.13
N LYS A 8 -18.18 -35.06 48.17
CA LYS A 8 -16.94 -35.17 47.39
C LYS A 8 -17.21 -35.24 45.89
N LEU A 9 -18.22 -36.01 45.48
CA LEU A 9 -18.67 -36.10 44.08
C LEU A 9 -19.18 -34.75 43.54
N PHE A 10 -20.01 -34.05 44.33
CA PHE A 10 -20.55 -32.75 43.95
C PHE A 10 -19.45 -31.69 43.81
N ALA A 11 -18.47 -31.68 44.72
CA ALA A 11 -17.31 -30.78 44.64
C ALA A 11 -16.47 -31.05 43.38
N GLY A 12 -16.24 -32.32 43.03
CA GLY A 12 -15.54 -32.70 41.79
C GLY A 12 -16.28 -32.25 40.53
N PHE A 13 -17.62 -32.41 40.50
CA PHE A 13 -18.44 -31.94 39.39
C PHE A 13 -18.42 -30.42 39.23
N LEU A 14 -18.52 -29.67 40.34
CA LEU A 14 -18.39 -28.21 40.31
C LEU A 14 -17.01 -27.75 39.82
N LEU A 15 -15.94 -28.46 40.19
CA LEU A 15 -14.59 -28.18 39.71
C LEU A 15 -14.50 -28.40 38.19
N LEU A 16 -15.01 -29.52 37.69
CA LEU A 16 -15.06 -29.80 36.25
C LEU A 16 -15.88 -28.75 35.49
N LEU A 17 -17.04 -28.35 36.03
CA LEU A 17 -17.88 -27.31 35.44
C LEU A 17 -17.14 -25.96 35.39
N GLY A 18 -16.44 -25.59 36.47
CA GLY A 18 -15.62 -24.38 36.52
C GLY A 18 -14.47 -24.39 35.53
N LEU A 19 -13.78 -25.53 35.40
CA LEU A 19 -12.71 -25.72 34.41
C LEU A 19 -13.25 -25.61 32.98
N PHE A 20 -14.40 -26.23 32.70
CA PHE A 20 -15.05 -26.15 31.40
C PHE A 20 -15.47 -24.72 31.05
N ALA A 21 -16.06 -23.99 32.00
CA ALA A 21 -16.42 -22.59 31.83
C ALA A 21 -15.18 -21.71 31.57
N ALA A 22 -14.06 -21.97 32.27
CA ALA A 22 -12.80 -21.27 32.04
C ALA A 22 -12.26 -21.51 30.61
N VAL A 23 -12.29 -22.75 30.12
CA VAL A 23 -11.88 -23.09 28.76
C VAL A 23 -12.75 -22.40 27.72
N LEU A 24 -14.07 -22.39 27.89
CA LEU A 24 -14.99 -21.68 26.98
C LEU A 24 -14.69 -20.18 26.93
N LEU A 25 -14.45 -19.56 28.09
CA LEU A 25 -14.19 -18.13 28.18
C LEU A 25 -12.85 -17.76 27.52
N LEU A 26 -11.81 -18.57 27.73
CA LEU A 26 -10.53 -18.43 27.03
C LEU A 26 -10.70 -18.58 25.51
N ASN A 27 -11.41 -19.60 25.06
CA ASN A 27 -11.63 -19.85 23.63
C ASN A 27 -12.38 -18.69 22.96
N TYR A 28 -13.42 -18.16 23.61
CA TYR A 28 -14.16 -17.00 23.13
C TYR A 28 -13.28 -15.76 22.97
N GLN A 29 -12.38 -15.50 23.93
CA GLN A 29 -11.41 -14.40 23.84
C GLN A 29 -10.43 -14.60 22.68
N LEU A 30 -9.90 -15.81 22.52
CA LEU A 30 -8.99 -16.16 21.42
C LEU A 30 -9.67 -15.99 20.05
N ALA A 31 -10.90 -16.47 19.90
CA ALA A 31 -11.69 -16.32 18.67
C ALA A 31 -11.86 -14.84 18.29
N GLY A 32 -12.16 -13.98 19.27
CA GLY A 32 -12.26 -12.54 19.05
C GLY A 32 -10.93 -11.88 18.63
N GLN A 33 -9.79 -12.34 19.16
CA GLN A 33 -8.46 -11.86 18.75
C GLN A 33 -8.11 -12.27 17.33
N VAL A 34 -8.38 -13.53 16.97
CA VAL A 34 -8.15 -14.05 15.61
C VAL A 34 -8.94 -13.25 14.58
N LEU A 35 -10.24 -12.99 14.84
CA LEU A 35 -11.08 -12.23 13.92
C LEU A 35 -10.54 -10.81 13.68
N ARG A 36 -10.16 -10.09 14.76
CA ARG A 36 -9.60 -8.73 14.64
C ARG A 36 -8.24 -8.72 13.91
N ASN A 37 -7.41 -9.74 14.13
CA ASN A 37 -6.12 -9.85 13.44
C ASN A 37 -6.33 -10.12 11.94
N SER A 38 -7.26 -10.99 11.58
CA SER A 38 -7.62 -11.24 10.18
C SER A 38 -8.09 -9.96 9.48
N GLN A 39 -8.98 -9.18 10.11
CA GLN A 39 -9.44 -7.90 9.56
C GLN A 39 -8.30 -6.88 9.36
N ARG A 40 -7.33 -6.83 10.28
CA ARG A 40 -6.15 -5.95 10.15
C ARG A 40 -5.22 -6.38 9.02
N VAL A 41 -5.01 -7.69 8.87
CA VAL A 41 -4.21 -8.26 7.78
C VAL A 41 -4.86 -7.96 6.43
N GLU A 42 -6.17 -8.14 6.31
CA GLU A 42 -6.96 -7.83 5.12
C GLU A 42 -6.90 -6.33 4.78
N ALA A 43 -7.17 -5.45 5.76
CA ALA A 43 -7.05 -4.01 5.57
C ALA A 43 -5.65 -3.60 5.06
N SER A 44 -4.60 -4.15 5.66
CA SER A 44 -3.21 -3.91 5.22
C SER A 44 -2.93 -4.45 3.81
N GLN A 45 -3.56 -5.54 3.39
CA GLN A 45 -3.45 -6.04 2.01
C GLN A 45 -4.11 -5.09 1.02
N HIS A 46 -5.31 -4.59 1.32
CA HIS A 46 -5.99 -3.60 0.49
C HIS A 46 -5.17 -2.30 0.37
N VAL A 47 -4.66 -1.78 1.48
CA VAL A 47 -3.82 -0.57 1.50
C VAL A 47 -2.53 -0.76 0.66
N SER A 48 -1.84 -1.90 0.78
CA SER A 48 -0.67 -2.21 -0.06
C SER A 48 -1.03 -2.29 -1.55
N ALA A 49 -2.15 -2.93 -1.90
CA ALA A 49 -2.58 -3.12 -3.28
C ALA A 49 -2.97 -1.78 -3.93
N ASP A 50 -3.69 -0.93 -3.21
CA ASP A 50 -4.09 0.39 -3.67
C ASP A 50 -2.88 1.34 -3.77
N GLY A 51 -1.94 1.27 -2.82
CA GLY A 51 -0.67 1.99 -2.91
C GLY A 51 0.17 1.56 -4.12
N THR A 52 0.23 0.26 -4.40
CA THR A 52 0.93 -0.28 -5.59
C THR A 52 0.29 0.20 -6.89
N THR A 53 -1.05 0.18 -6.94
CA THR A 53 -1.81 0.66 -8.11
C THR A 53 -1.59 2.15 -8.34
N LEU A 54 -1.60 2.94 -7.27
CA LEU A 54 -1.29 4.37 -7.31
C LEU A 54 0.10 4.62 -7.89
N LEU A 55 1.14 3.94 -7.39
CA LEU A 55 2.50 4.10 -7.91
C LEU A 55 2.60 3.70 -9.38
N ARG A 56 1.94 2.60 -9.78
CA ARG A 56 1.93 2.13 -11.16
C ARG A 56 1.34 3.17 -12.10
N SER A 57 0.21 3.77 -11.75
CA SER A 57 -0.40 4.84 -12.55
C SER A 57 0.55 6.01 -12.76
N ILE A 58 1.29 6.45 -11.73
CA ILE A 58 2.28 7.54 -11.87
C ILE A 58 3.43 7.12 -12.82
N ILE A 59 3.88 5.87 -12.78
CA ILE A 59 4.91 5.35 -13.69
C ILE A 59 4.41 5.31 -15.15
N ASP A 60 3.16 4.90 -15.37
CA ASP A 60 2.55 4.87 -16.69
C ASP A 60 2.42 6.31 -17.26
N MET A 61 2.04 7.27 -16.42
CA MET A 61 2.05 8.69 -16.77
C MET A 61 3.45 9.18 -17.17
N GLU A 62 4.49 8.83 -16.40
CA GLU A 62 5.87 9.19 -16.72
C GLU A 62 6.32 8.62 -18.06
N THR A 63 5.96 7.36 -18.31
CA THR A 63 6.29 6.67 -19.57
C THR A 63 5.64 7.36 -20.76
N GLY A 64 4.35 7.68 -20.66
CA GLY A 64 3.60 8.42 -21.68
C GLY A 64 4.16 9.82 -21.93
N PHE A 65 4.41 10.57 -20.85
CA PHE A 65 5.02 11.91 -20.92
C PHE A 65 6.38 11.90 -21.62
N ARG A 66 7.29 10.98 -21.25
CA ARG A 66 8.62 10.87 -21.88
C ARG A 66 8.51 10.51 -23.35
N GLY A 67 7.61 9.59 -23.70
CA GLY A 67 7.32 9.24 -25.09
C GLY A 67 6.84 10.45 -25.90
N TYR A 68 5.93 11.23 -25.33
CA TYR A 68 5.45 12.47 -25.93
C TYR A 68 6.58 13.48 -26.16
N LEU A 69 7.44 13.72 -25.17
CA LEU A 69 8.58 14.63 -25.35
C LEU A 69 9.55 14.15 -26.43
N LEU A 70 9.76 12.83 -26.55
CA LEU A 70 10.67 12.27 -27.55
C LEU A 70 10.15 12.45 -28.98
N ILE A 71 8.93 11.98 -29.27
CA ILE A 71 8.41 11.86 -30.64
C ILE A 71 7.26 12.82 -30.97
N GLY A 72 6.66 13.47 -29.97
CA GLY A 72 5.56 14.42 -30.14
C GLY A 72 4.20 13.80 -30.44
N ASN A 73 4.04 12.47 -30.40
CA ASN A 73 2.75 11.82 -30.67
C ASN A 73 1.78 12.02 -29.48
N GLU A 74 0.67 12.72 -29.70
CA GLU A 74 -0.35 13.01 -28.69
C GLU A 74 -0.96 11.76 -28.04
N GLN A 75 -1.03 10.63 -28.75
CA GLN A 75 -1.51 9.36 -28.17
C GLN A 75 -0.65 8.86 -27.00
N MET A 76 0.62 9.29 -26.93
CA MET A 76 1.48 8.97 -25.79
C MET A 76 0.98 9.63 -24.49
N LEU A 77 0.16 10.68 -24.57
CA LEU A 77 -0.41 11.36 -23.41
C LEU A 77 -1.71 10.73 -22.87
N ASP A 78 -2.23 9.69 -23.52
CA ASP A 78 -3.41 8.97 -23.02
C ASP A 78 -3.24 8.47 -21.58
N PRO A 79 -2.17 7.72 -21.22
CA PRO A 79 -1.93 7.32 -19.84
C PRO A 79 -1.59 8.50 -18.90
N TYR A 80 -1.04 9.60 -19.44
CA TYR A 80 -0.77 10.80 -18.66
C TYR A 80 -2.08 11.45 -18.17
N TYR A 81 -3.02 11.67 -19.09
CA TYR A 81 -4.28 12.34 -18.74
C TYR A 81 -5.27 11.44 -18.00
N SER A 82 -5.28 10.13 -18.26
CA SER A 82 -6.10 9.21 -17.47
C SER A 82 -5.59 9.10 -16.03
N GLY A 83 -4.28 8.95 -15.85
CA GLY A 83 -3.65 8.91 -14.53
C GLY A 83 -3.91 10.19 -13.73
N GLU A 84 -3.79 11.37 -14.35
CA GLU A 84 -4.05 12.64 -13.69
C GLU A 84 -5.48 12.75 -13.13
N ARG A 85 -6.49 12.33 -13.90
CA ARG A 85 -7.90 12.35 -13.48
C ARG A 85 -8.16 11.40 -12.32
N ASP A 86 -7.59 10.21 -12.35
CA ASP A 86 -7.89 9.15 -11.38
C ASP A 86 -7.11 9.32 -10.07
N LEU A 87 -5.88 9.82 -10.13
CA LEU A 87 -4.97 9.84 -8.98
C LEU A 87 -5.45 10.73 -7.85
N LEU A 88 -6.11 11.85 -8.13
CA LEU A 88 -6.72 12.72 -7.11
C LEU A 88 -7.67 11.93 -6.19
N THR A 89 -8.56 11.14 -6.79
CA THR A 89 -9.51 10.29 -6.07
C THR A 89 -8.81 9.14 -5.33
N ARG A 90 -7.80 8.52 -5.96
CA ARG A 90 -7.02 7.44 -5.34
C ARG A 90 -6.24 7.90 -4.11
N PHE A 91 -5.66 9.11 -4.15
CA PHE A 91 -5.01 9.70 -2.97
C PHE A 91 -6.01 9.90 -1.82
N SER A 92 -7.22 10.39 -2.10
CA SER A 92 -8.24 10.56 -1.05
C SER A 92 -8.73 9.23 -0.48
N GLN A 93 -9.00 8.24 -1.33
CA GLN A 93 -9.46 6.91 -0.91
C GLN A 93 -8.41 6.20 -0.05
N LEU A 94 -7.16 6.19 -0.50
CA LEU A 94 -6.06 5.58 0.26
C LEU A 94 -5.85 6.31 1.60
N ARG A 95 -6.00 7.64 1.65
CA ARG A 95 -5.92 8.41 2.89
C ARG A 95 -7.02 8.04 3.90
N GLU A 96 -8.21 7.77 3.40
CA GLU A 96 -9.36 7.34 4.21
C GLU A 96 -9.12 5.94 4.80
N GLN A 97 -8.68 4.99 3.96
CA GLN A 97 -8.34 3.61 4.38
C GLN A 97 -7.29 3.57 5.49
N LEU A 98 -6.35 4.52 5.50
CA LEU A 98 -5.30 4.62 6.52
C LEU A 98 -5.81 5.01 7.92
N GLY A 99 -7.08 5.40 8.09
CA GLY A 99 -7.67 5.63 9.41
C GLY A 99 -6.83 6.56 10.29
N THR A 100 -6.50 6.19 11.51
CA THR A 100 -5.71 7.06 12.41
C THR A 100 -4.19 6.89 12.31
N GLU A 101 -3.65 6.20 11.31
CA GLU A 101 -2.22 5.90 11.18
C GLU A 101 -1.41 7.14 10.73
N PRO A 102 -0.78 7.90 11.64
CA PRO A 102 -0.27 9.23 11.33
C PRO A 102 0.94 9.18 10.40
N VAL A 103 1.82 8.18 10.57
CA VAL A 103 3.05 8.02 9.77
C VAL A 103 2.71 7.68 8.32
N GLN A 104 1.79 6.75 8.09
CA GLN A 104 1.39 6.36 6.73
C GLN A 104 0.64 7.50 6.02
N ARG A 105 -0.21 8.24 6.74
CA ARG A 105 -0.87 9.44 6.20
C ARG A 105 0.14 10.51 5.78
N GLN A 106 1.16 10.75 6.60
CA GLN A 106 2.22 11.71 6.27
C GLN A 106 3.02 11.28 5.03
N ARG A 107 3.33 9.97 4.90
CA ARG A 107 3.97 9.45 3.68
C ARG A 107 3.11 9.69 2.45
N LEU A 108 1.82 9.37 2.53
CA LEU A 108 0.88 9.57 1.43
C LEU A 108 0.74 11.06 1.06
N ASP A 109 0.68 11.96 2.05
CA ASP A 109 0.64 13.41 1.81
C ASP A 109 1.91 13.92 1.14
N THR A 110 3.06 13.41 1.56
CA THR A 110 4.35 13.73 0.95
C THR A 110 4.39 13.26 -0.50
N THR A 111 3.94 12.04 -0.77
CA THR A 111 3.80 11.50 -2.14
C THR A 111 2.85 12.37 -2.97
N ARG A 112 1.72 12.79 -2.41
CA ARG A 112 0.76 13.67 -3.10
C ARG A 112 1.39 15.02 -3.46
N HIS A 113 2.15 15.61 -2.55
CA HIS A 113 2.82 16.87 -2.81
C HIS A 113 3.90 16.74 -3.90
N LEU A 114 4.72 15.69 -3.84
CA LEU A 114 5.70 15.38 -4.88
C LEU A 114 5.02 15.15 -6.24
N PHE A 115 3.88 14.45 -6.25
CA PHE A 115 3.09 14.25 -7.47
C PHE A 115 2.58 15.59 -8.06
N GLN A 116 2.11 16.51 -7.22
CA GLN A 116 1.69 17.85 -7.67
C GLN A 116 2.85 18.67 -8.25
N GLN A 117 4.05 18.55 -7.67
CA GLN A 117 5.24 19.18 -8.23
C GLN A 117 5.61 18.57 -9.59
N TRP A 118 5.53 17.24 -9.68
CA TRP A 118 5.79 16.51 -10.92
C TRP A 118 4.81 16.89 -12.03
N THR A 119 3.51 16.96 -11.74
CA THR A 119 2.49 17.34 -12.74
C THR A 119 2.65 18.79 -13.20
N ALA A 120 2.98 19.72 -12.29
CA ALA A 120 3.26 21.11 -12.67
C ALA A 120 4.43 21.19 -13.66
N TYR A 121 5.51 20.44 -13.39
CA TYR A 121 6.67 20.32 -14.28
C TYR A 121 6.30 19.69 -15.64
N THR A 122 5.55 18.60 -15.66
CA THR A 122 5.18 17.93 -16.92
C THR A 122 4.21 18.76 -17.76
N HIS A 123 3.25 19.46 -17.14
CA HIS A 123 2.33 20.36 -17.85
C HIS A 123 3.05 21.48 -18.58
N LEU A 124 4.04 22.11 -17.92
CA LEU A 124 4.89 23.11 -18.54
C LEU A 124 5.52 22.55 -19.82
N LEU A 125 6.21 21.41 -19.73
CA LEU A 125 6.92 20.85 -20.87
C LEU A 125 6.01 20.32 -21.98
N VAL A 126 4.84 19.77 -21.63
CA VAL A 126 3.83 19.38 -22.62
C VAL A 126 3.35 20.61 -23.40
N SER A 127 3.06 21.72 -22.71
CA SER A 127 2.61 22.96 -23.35
C SER A 127 3.68 23.57 -24.28
N GLU A 128 4.94 23.51 -23.85
CA GLU A 128 6.07 23.99 -24.64
C GLU A 128 6.32 23.12 -25.87
N LYS A 129 6.26 21.80 -25.72
CA LYS A 129 6.39 20.85 -26.82
C LYS A 129 5.29 21.08 -27.86
N ARG A 130 4.03 21.29 -27.45
CA ARG A 130 2.94 21.67 -28.36
C ARG A 130 3.25 22.97 -29.10
N THR A 131 3.66 24.00 -28.38
CA THR A 131 4.00 25.32 -28.96
C THR A 131 5.18 25.23 -29.93
N ALA A 132 6.19 24.43 -29.63
CA ALA A 132 7.32 24.19 -30.51
C ALA A 132 6.90 23.45 -31.78
N ARG A 133 6.00 22.46 -31.68
CA ARG A 133 5.45 21.74 -32.85
C ARG A 133 4.55 22.59 -33.73
N LEU A 134 3.80 23.54 -33.14
CA LEU A 134 3.02 24.52 -33.91
C LEU A 134 3.93 25.42 -34.77
N ARG A 135 5.11 25.80 -34.24
CA ARG A 135 6.10 26.60 -34.97
C ARG A 135 6.88 25.77 -36.00
N ASN A 136 7.18 24.51 -35.67
CA ASN A 136 7.92 23.59 -36.52
C ASN A 136 7.32 22.17 -36.45
N PRO A 137 6.57 21.72 -37.47
CA PRO A 137 5.98 20.39 -37.50
C PRO A 137 7.00 19.24 -37.43
N ARG A 138 8.27 19.50 -37.78
CA ARG A 138 9.38 18.54 -37.72
C ARG A 138 10.17 18.60 -36.41
N GLN A 139 9.71 19.36 -35.41
CA GLN A 139 10.36 19.41 -34.10
C GLN A 139 10.44 18.01 -33.48
N ARG A 140 11.62 17.65 -32.96
CA ARG A 140 11.90 16.37 -32.29
C ARG A 140 12.57 16.63 -30.96
N GLY A 141 12.43 15.68 -30.03
CA GLY A 141 13.03 15.80 -28.70
C GLY A 141 12.69 17.13 -28.03
N LEU A 142 13.72 17.83 -27.55
CA LEU A 142 13.58 19.06 -26.77
C LEU A 142 13.91 20.33 -27.57
N ASP A 143 14.19 20.20 -28.87
CA ASP A 143 14.64 21.31 -29.71
C ASP A 143 13.64 22.47 -29.72
N GLY A 144 14.12 23.68 -29.42
CA GLY A 144 13.31 24.91 -29.45
C GLY A 144 12.31 25.05 -28.28
N MET A 145 12.39 24.18 -27.27
CA MET A 145 11.61 24.30 -26.03
C MET A 145 12.32 25.23 -25.04
N PRO A 146 11.67 26.29 -24.53
CA PRO A 146 12.26 27.23 -23.57
C PRO A 146 12.86 26.58 -22.33
N HIS A 147 12.23 25.53 -21.80
CA HIS A 147 12.68 24.80 -20.61
C HIS A 147 13.12 23.37 -20.91
N GLY A 148 13.61 23.09 -22.13
CA GLY A 148 14.16 21.76 -22.47
C GLY A 148 15.23 21.28 -21.50
N SER A 149 16.08 22.19 -20.99
CA SER A 149 17.11 21.87 -19.99
C SER A 149 16.57 21.35 -18.66
N LEU A 150 15.32 21.63 -18.28
CA LEU A 150 14.70 21.03 -17.09
C LEU A 150 14.46 19.53 -17.29
N ALA A 151 14.13 19.12 -18.52
CA ALA A 151 13.98 17.71 -18.87
C ALA A 151 15.33 16.98 -18.94
N GLU A 152 16.39 17.68 -19.33
CA GLU A 152 17.76 17.16 -19.32
C GLU A 152 18.34 17.09 -17.90
N GLY A 153 18.04 18.06 -17.05
CA GLY A 153 18.58 18.26 -15.70
C GLY A 153 18.11 17.27 -14.62
N LEU A 154 17.53 16.13 -15.01
CA LEU A 154 17.03 15.07 -14.13
C LEU A 154 15.96 15.49 -13.12
N VAL A 155 15.42 16.72 -13.18
CA VAL A 155 14.41 17.23 -12.23
C VAL A 155 13.22 16.28 -12.14
N GLY A 156 12.65 15.92 -13.29
CA GLY A 156 11.55 14.95 -13.35
C GLY A 156 11.93 13.57 -12.77
N LYS A 157 13.17 13.12 -12.97
CA LYS A 157 13.68 11.85 -12.41
C LYS A 157 13.79 11.93 -10.88
N GLN A 158 14.34 13.02 -10.33
CA GLN A 158 14.53 13.18 -8.90
C GLN A 158 13.20 13.18 -8.15
N VAL A 159 12.18 13.89 -8.67
CA VAL A 159 10.84 13.87 -8.08
C VAL A 159 10.22 12.47 -8.16
N MET A 160 10.37 11.78 -9.28
CA MET A 160 9.88 10.40 -9.44
C MET A 160 10.59 9.40 -8.53
N ASP A 161 11.90 9.54 -8.32
CA ASP A 161 12.65 8.71 -7.38
C ASP A 161 12.21 8.96 -5.93
N ALA A 162 11.92 10.22 -5.57
CA ALA A 162 11.35 10.56 -4.28
C ALA A 162 9.96 9.93 -4.07
N ILE A 163 9.10 9.94 -5.10
CA ILE A 163 7.80 9.25 -5.08
C ILE A 163 7.99 7.75 -4.87
N ARG A 164 8.87 7.11 -5.67
CA ARG A 164 9.19 5.68 -5.54
C ARG A 164 9.69 5.34 -4.14
N TYR A 165 10.55 6.19 -3.58
CA TYR A 165 11.07 6.02 -2.23
C TYR A 165 9.96 6.07 -1.17
N GLN A 166 9.08 7.08 -1.23
CA GLN A 166 7.98 7.18 -0.26
C GLN A 166 7.04 5.96 -0.36
N MET A 167 6.71 5.53 -1.57
CA MET A 167 5.81 4.39 -1.78
C MET A 167 6.45 3.04 -1.41
N MET A 168 7.76 2.89 -1.61
CA MET A 168 8.50 1.73 -1.11
C MET A 168 8.46 1.66 0.42
N ARG A 169 8.68 2.79 1.10
CA ARG A 169 8.61 2.86 2.57
C ARG A 169 7.21 2.63 3.09
N PHE A 170 6.20 3.12 2.38
CA PHE A 170 4.79 2.90 2.68
C PHE A 170 4.45 1.41 2.65
N ASP A 171 4.81 0.70 1.58
CA ASP A 171 4.53 -0.74 1.44
C ASP A 171 5.34 -1.60 2.42
N ALA A 172 6.58 -1.20 2.71
CA ALA A 172 7.40 -1.87 3.73
C ALA A 172 6.75 -1.79 5.13
N THR A 173 6.12 -0.66 5.47
CA THR A 173 5.38 -0.51 6.73
C THR A 173 4.14 -1.41 6.75
N GLU A 174 3.36 -1.47 5.67
CA GLU A 174 2.22 -2.37 5.58
C GLU A 174 2.61 -3.85 5.68
N THR A 175 3.70 -4.23 4.99
CA THR A 175 4.23 -5.58 5.05
C THR A 175 4.68 -5.96 6.46
N ALA A 176 5.37 -5.05 7.16
CA ALA A 176 5.78 -5.27 8.55
C ALA A 176 4.58 -5.38 9.50
N ASN A 177 3.58 -4.53 9.35
CA ASN A 177 2.33 -4.60 10.12
C ASN A 177 1.65 -5.96 9.96
N ARG A 178 1.54 -6.42 8.70
CA ARG A 178 0.95 -7.72 8.37
C ARG A 178 1.73 -8.89 8.96
N GLN A 179 3.06 -8.85 8.91
CA GLN A 179 3.91 -9.89 9.49
C GLN A 179 3.80 -9.95 11.01
N ALA A 180 3.72 -8.80 11.69
CA ALA A 180 3.54 -8.73 13.14
C ALA A 180 2.18 -9.31 13.60
N GLN A 181 1.19 -9.30 12.72
CA GLN A 181 -0.17 -9.79 13.00
C GLN A 181 -0.38 -11.26 12.62
N ARG A 182 0.57 -11.88 11.90
CA ARG A 182 0.52 -13.32 11.63
C ARG A 182 0.79 -14.10 12.91
N PRO A 183 -0.03 -15.09 13.26
CA PRO A 183 0.24 -15.94 14.42
C PRO A 183 1.58 -16.66 14.19
N ARG A 184 2.51 -16.54 15.16
CA ARG A 184 3.80 -17.26 15.17
C ARG A 184 3.65 -18.79 15.03
N ASN A 185 2.46 -19.32 15.25
CA ASN A 185 2.18 -20.75 15.35
C ASN A 185 2.01 -21.47 14.00
N ALA A 186 1.74 -20.75 12.89
CA ALA A 186 1.49 -21.41 11.61
C ALA A 186 2.75 -22.05 10.98
N VAL A 187 3.95 -21.55 11.29
CA VAL A 187 5.22 -22.12 10.79
C VAL A 187 5.73 -23.22 11.72
N GLY A 188 5.50 -23.10 13.03
CA GLY A 188 5.91 -24.11 14.02
C GLY A 188 5.05 -25.38 14.00
N GLU A 189 3.73 -25.25 13.84
CA GLU A 189 2.82 -26.41 13.80
C GLU A 189 2.93 -27.21 12.50
N ALA A 190 3.16 -26.55 11.36
CA ALA A 190 3.37 -27.24 10.08
C ALA A 190 4.68 -28.05 10.06
N GLN A 191 5.74 -27.57 10.71
CA GLN A 191 7.00 -28.30 10.86
C GLN A 191 6.91 -29.43 11.90
N ALA A 192 6.19 -29.21 13.01
CA ALA A 192 5.98 -30.23 14.03
C ALA A 192 5.12 -31.41 13.51
N LEU A 193 4.10 -31.13 12.70
CA LEU A 193 3.26 -32.17 12.09
C LEU A 193 4.01 -32.96 11.00
N GLY A 194 4.94 -32.34 10.26
CA GLY A 194 5.78 -33.05 9.28
C GLY A 194 6.79 -34.02 9.92
N LEU A 195 7.36 -33.65 11.08
CA LEU A 195 8.30 -34.49 11.82
C LEU A 195 7.62 -35.63 12.58
N ALA A 196 6.37 -35.45 13.03
CA ALA A 196 5.61 -36.49 13.74
C ALA A 196 5.04 -37.58 12.83
N ILE A 197 4.97 -37.35 11.50
CA ILE A 197 4.49 -38.34 10.52
C ILE A 197 5.66 -39.13 9.90
N SER A 198 6.91 -38.69 10.12
CA SER A 198 8.12 -39.30 9.53
C SER A 198 9.02 -40.02 10.55
N GLY A 199 8.55 -40.21 11.80
CA GLY A 199 9.22 -41.00 12.83
C GLY A 199 8.29 -42.08 13.37
#